data_AF-A0A7C9BZL8-F1
#
_entry.id   AF-A0A7C9BZL8-F1
#
_cell.length_a   1.000
_cell.length_b   1.000
_cell.length_c   1.000
_cell.angle_alpha   90.00
_cell.angle_beta   90.00
_cell.angle_gamma   90.00
#
_symmetry.space_group_name_H-M   'P 1'
#
loop_
_entity.id
_entity.type
_entity.pdbx_description
1 polymer ?
#
loop_
_entity_poly.entity_id
_entity_poly.type
_entity_poly.pdbx_seq_one_letter_code
_entity_poly.pdbx_strand_id
1 'polypeptide(L)'
;MECYTAIFALMNTMPQQIMPLLLELEQCLKQANSWQNTLPSNELLASTQPFCIDTLSLPQWLQFIFIPKMRELIELGAPLPQKVEISPYAEEAVKQLAFNAKPLLDVIKTIDESFK
;
A
#
# COMPACT_ATOMS: atom_id res chain seq x y z
N MET A 1 -15.90 -26.44 21.00
CA MET A 1 -16.47 -25.63 19.90
C MET A 1 -15.85 -24.23 19.86
N GLU A 2 -15.42 -23.66 21.00
CA GLU A 2 -14.80 -22.33 21.07
C GLU A 2 -13.40 -22.23 20.43
N CYS A 3 -12.65 -23.33 20.34
CA CYS A 3 -11.31 -23.33 19.74
C CYS A 3 -11.34 -23.06 18.23
N TYR A 4 -12.39 -23.53 17.53
CA TYR A 4 -12.50 -23.35 16.07
C TYR A 4 -12.87 -21.91 15.73
N THR A 5 -13.70 -21.24 16.54
CA THR A 5 -14.03 -19.82 16.38
C THR A 5 -12.83 -18.93 16.66
N ALA A 6 -12.01 -19.24 17.67
CA ALA A 6 -10.76 -18.52 17.94
C ALA A 6 -9.74 -18.72 16.81
N ILE A 7 -9.61 -19.95 16.29
CA ILE A 7 -8.79 -20.21 15.11
C ILE A 7 -9.32 -19.41 13.91
N PHE A 8 -10.61 -19.46 13.59
CA PHE A 8 -11.21 -18.71 12.47
C PHE A 8 -11.05 -17.18 12.60
N ALA A 9 -11.17 -16.65 13.82
CA ALA A 9 -10.92 -15.24 14.12
C ALA A 9 -9.43 -14.87 14.01
N LEU A 10 -8.53 -15.79 14.38
CA LEU A 10 -7.09 -15.66 14.19
C LEU A 10 -6.63 -15.81 12.73
N MET A 11 -7.48 -16.27 11.80
CA MET A 11 -7.20 -16.34 10.33
C MET A 11 -7.87 -15.20 9.54
N ASN A 12 -8.69 -14.37 10.17
CA ASN A 12 -9.42 -13.25 9.55
C ASN A 12 -9.09 -11.91 10.23
N THR A 13 -7.84 -11.73 10.66
CA THR A 13 -7.40 -10.44 11.21
C THR A 13 -7.02 -9.48 10.08
N MET A 14 -7.22 -8.18 10.30
CA MET A 14 -6.83 -7.12 9.36
C MET A 14 -5.41 -7.29 8.80
N PRO A 15 -4.35 -7.56 9.61
CA PRO A 15 -3.02 -7.85 9.09
C PRO A 15 -2.93 -8.96 8.04
N GLN A 16 -3.73 -10.04 8.20
CA GLN A 16 -3.74 -11.17 7.27
C GLN A 16 -4.45 -10.85 5.96
N GLN A 17 -5.38 -9.89 5.97
CA GLN A 17 -6.04 -9.38 4.77
C GLN A 17 -5.16 -8.37 4.03
N ILE A 18 -4.42 -7.53 4.76
CA ILE A 18 -3.59 -6.47 4.17
C ILE A 18 -2.30 -7.02 3.54
N MET A 19 -1.62 -7.98 4.20
CA MET A 19 -0.35 -8.52 3.68
C MET A 19 -0.41 -9.02 2.21
N PRO A 20 -1.39 -9.83 1.80
CA PRO A 20 -1.50 -10.25 0.39
C PRO A 20 -1.76 -9.07 -0.55
N LEU A 21 -2.52 -8.06 -0.13
CA LEU A 21 -2.76 -6.85 -0.94
C LEU A 21 -1.48 -6.02 -1.12
N LEU A 22 -0.61 -5.94 -0.10
CA LEU A 22 0.71 -5.30 -0.23
C LEU A 22 1.62 -6.05 -1.20
N LEU A 23 1.54 -7.39 -1.23
CA LEU A 23 2.26 -8.19 -2.22
C LEU A 23 1.71 -7.96 -3.63
N GLU A 24 0.38 -7.87 -3.78
CA GLU A 24 -0.27 -7.60 -5.06
C GLU A 24 0.10 -6.21 -5.59
N LEU A 25 0.13 -5.18 -4.73
CA LEU A 25 0.64 -3.85 -5.09
C LEU A 25 2.06 -3.93 -5.67
N GLU A 26 2.97 -4.60 -4.97
CA GLU A 26 4.36 -4.77 -5.42
C GLU A 26 4.41 -5.48 -6.80
N GLN A 27 3.60 -6.51 -7.01
CA GLN A 27 3.51 -7.21 -8.30
C GLN A 27 2.99 -6.30 -9.40
N CYS A 28 1.93 -5.52 -9.16
CA CYS A 28 1.40 -4.55 -10.12
C CYS A 28 2.46 -3.51 -10.51
N LEU A 29 3.22 -2.98 -9.53
CA LEU A 29 4.30 -2.02 -9.79
C LEU A 29 5.43 -2.64 -10.63
N LYS A 30 5.81 -3.90 -10.35
CA LYS A 30 6.80 -4.63 -11.14
C LYS A 30 6.34 -4.89 -12.57
N GLN A 31 5.10 -5.34 -12.76
CA GLN A 31 4.51 -5.59 -14.07
C GLN A 31 4.39 -4.30 -14.91
N ALA A 32 4.13 -3.16 -14.25
CA ALA A 32 4.11 -1.85 -14.87
C ALA A 32 5.51 -1.25 -15.13
N ASN A 33 6.60 -2.00 -14.89
CA ASN A 33 7.99 -1.52 -14.94
C ASN A 33 8.22 -0.23 -14.11
N SER A 34 7.40 -0.01 -13.09
CA SER A 34 7.42 1.17 -12.23
C SER A 34 8.12 0.91 -10.89
N TRP A 35 8.53 -0.34 -10.64
CA TRP A 35 9.34 -0.73 -9.48
C TRP A 35 10.80 -0.32 -9.67
N GLN A 36 11.35 0.43 -8.70
CA GLN A 36 12.69 0.99 -8.78
C GLN A 36 13.65 0.24 -7.84
N ASN A 37 14.82 -0.16 -8.32
CA ASN A 37 15.82 -0.81 -7.45
C ASN A 37 16.66 0.20 -6.64
N THR A 38 16.62 1.47 -7.03
CA THR A 38 17.38 2.55 -6.37
C THR A 38 16.47 3.33 -5.44
N LEU A 39 16.88 3.49 -4.19
CA LEU A 39 16.19 4.33 -3.22
C LEU A 39 16.26 5.81 -3.65
N PRO A 40 15.15 6.57 -3.55
CA PRO A 40 15.19 8.02 -3.66
C PRO A 40 16.12 8.62 -2.60
N SER A 41 16.63 9.83 -2.83
CA SER A 41 17.40 10.53 -1.81
C SER A 41 16.55 10.77 -0.56
N ASN A 42 17.23 10.82 0.60
CA ASN A 42 16.57 11.09 1.88
C ASN A 42 15.78 12.41 1.87
N GLU A 43 16.22 13.40 1.10
CA GLU A 43 15.53 14.69 0.93
C GLU A 43 14.15 14.52 0.27
N LEU A 44 14.03 13.64 -0.74
CA LEU A 44 12.74 13.38 -1.40
C LEU A 44 11.79 12.59 -0.50
N LEU A 45 12.33 11.69 0.33
CA LEU A 45 11.56 10.90 1.30
C LEU A 45 11.11 11.74 2.51
N ALA A 46 11.77 12.86 2.79
CA ALA A 46 11.51 13.72 3.94
C ALA A 46 10.47 14.82 3.68
N SER A 47 9.74 14.79 2.55
CA SER A 47 8.67 15.75 2.29
C SER A 47 7.59 15.67 3.38
N THR A 48 7.16 16.84 3.84
CA THR A 48 6.08 16.99 4.83
C THR A 48 4.70 17.06 4.18
N GLN A 49 4.61 17.09 2.85
CA GLN A 49 3.32 17.10 2.16
C GLN A 49 2.65 15.72 2.25
N PRO A 50 1.31 15.66 2.28
CA PRO A 50 0.60 14.38 2.18
C PRO A 50 1.07 13.58 0.97
N PHE A 51 1.32 12.28 1.16
CA PHE A 51 1.81 11.36 0.12
C PHE A 51 3.15 11.77 -0.55
N CYS A 52 3.87 12.75 0.00
CA CYS A 52 5.06 13.34 -0.62
C CYS A 52 4.81 13.74 -2.09
N ILE A 53 3.61 14.26 -2.40
CA ILE A 53 3.15 14.54 -3.78
C ILE A 53 4.04 15.51 -4.57
N ASP A 54 4.84 16.31 -3.87
CA ASP A 54 5.77 17.28 -4.43
C ASP A 54 7.13 16.68 -4.81
N THR A 55 7.53 15.57 -4.17
CA THR A 55 8.87 14.97 -4.32
C THR A 55 8.86 13.58 -4.92
N LEU A 56 7.76 12.82 -4.81
CA LEU A 56 7.67 11.43 -5.22
C LEU A 56 6.52 11.20 -6.20
N SER A 57 6.77 10.33 -7.19
CA SER A 57 5.71 9.73 -7.98
C SER A 57 4.90 8.73 -7.14
N LEU A 58 3.64 8.46 -7.53
CA LEU A 58 2.80 7.44 -6.87
C LEU A 58 3.52 6.09 -6.70
N PRO A 59 4.18 5.50 -7.73
CA PRO A 59 4.94 4.27 -7.56
C PRO A 59 6.04 4.36 -6.49
N GLN A 60 6.77 5.47 -6.44
CA GLN A 60 7.85 5.65 -5.45
C GLN A 60 7.29 5.78 -4.04
N TRP A 61 6.22 6.55 -3.85
CA TRP A 61 5.58 6.66 -2.54
C TRP A 61 5.03 5.30 -2.07
N LEU A 62 4.36 4.55 -2.96
CA LEU A 62 3.87 3.20 -2.64
C LEU A 62 5.01 2.25 -2.25
N GLN A 63 6.06 2.22 -3.07
CA GLN A 63 7.18 1.30 -2.91
C GLN A 63 8.04 1.60 -1.67
N PHE A 64 8.41 2.87 -1.46
CA PHE A 64 9.44 3.23 -0.49
C PHE A 64 8.88 3.69 0.85
N ILE A 65 7.61 4.10 0.90
CA ILE A 65 6.98 4.59 2.13
C ILE A 65 5.84 3.66 2.54
N PHE A 66 4.83 3.52 1.70
CA PHE A 66 3.60 2.84 2.11
C PHE A 66 3.79 1.33 2.38
N ILE A 67 4.29 0.58 1.40
CA ILE A 67 4.47 -0.89 1.52
C ILE A 67 5.40 -1.25 2.68
N PRO A 68 6.60 -0.66 2.84
CA PRO A 68 7.49 -0.98 3.94
C PRO A 68 6.87 -0.62 5.30
N LYS A 69 6.18 0.52 5.39
CA LYS A 69 5.57 0.96 6.65
C LYS A 69 4.46 0.01 7.11
N MET A 70 3.60 -0.41 6.20
CA MET A 70 2.51 -1.33 6.53
C MET A 70 3.05 -2.72 6.89
N ARG A 71 4.08 -3.22 6.20
CA ARG A 71 4.76 -4.47 6.56
C ARG A 71 5.36 -4.41 7.96
N GLU A 72 6.09 -3.33 8.27
CA GLU A 72 6.68 -3.11 9.60
C GLU A 72 5.60 -3.14 10.70
N LEU A 73 4.48 -2.42 10.51
CA LEU A 73 3.39 -2.42 11.50
C LEU A 73 2.81 -3.82 11.72
N ILE A 74 2.62 -4.58 10.64
CA ILE A 74 2.12 -5.96 10.71
C ILE A 74 3.12 -6.89 11.42
N GLU A 75 4.40 -6.82 11.05
CA GLU A 75 5.47 -7.64 11.62
C GLU A 75 5.68 -7.38 13.12
N LEU A 76 5.57 -6.11 13.53
CA LEU A 76 5.68 -5.71 14.94
C LEU A 76 4.40 -5.96 15.74
N GLY A 77 3.31 -6.41 15.11
CA GLY A 77 2.00 -6.51 15.75
C GLY A 77 1.46 -5.17 16.25
N ALA A 78 1.94 -4.07 15.67
CA ALA A 78 1.53 -2.72 16.01
C ALA A 78 0.12 -2.42 15.45
N PRO A 79 -0.63 -1.49 16.05
CA PRO A 79 -1.91 -1.09 15.50
C PRO A 79 -1.73 -0.49 14.09
N LEU A 80 -2.48 -1.02 13.13
CA LEU A 80 -2.56 -0.43 11.79
C LEU A 80 -3.31 0.91 11.85
N PRO A 81 -3.12 1.79 10.84
CA PRO A 81 -3.87 3.04 10.77
C PRO A 81 -5.38 2.79 10.80
N GLN A 82 -6.13 3.67 11.46
CA GLN A 82 -7.59 3.55 11.53
C GLN A 82 -8.27 3.90 10.21
N LYS A 83 -7.60 4.69 9.36
CA LYS A 83 -8.11 5.12 8.05
C LYS A 83 -6.95 5.20 7.07
N VAL A 84 -7.16 4.64 5.89
CA VAL A 84 -6.29 4.77 4.72
C VAL A 84 -7.19 5.16 3.54
N GLU A 85 -6.79 6.18 2.79
CA GLU A 85 -7.56 6.69 1.66
C GLU A 85 -6.57 7.17 0.57
N ILE A 86 -6.08 6.21 -0.22
CA ILE A 86 -5.08 6.44 -1.27
C ILE A 86 -5.76 6.61 -2.63
N SER A 87 -6.92 5.98 -2.84
CA SER A 87 -7.61 5.93 -4.14
C SER A 87 -7.80 7.30 -4.79
N PRO A 88 -8.26 8.38 -4.09
CA PRO A 88 -8.45 9.68 -4.74
C PRO A 88 -7.14 10.26 -5.30
N TYR A 89 -6.04 10.09 -4.58
CA TYR A 89 -4.73 10.51 -5.05
C TYR A 89 -4.22 9.61 -6.20
N ALA A 90 -4.35 8.29 -6.05
CA ALA A 90 -3.91 7.34 -7.06
C ALA A 90 -4.64 7.55 -8.40
N GLU A 91 -5.96 7.76 -8.37
CA GLU A 91 -6.77 8.02 -9.56
C GLU A 91 -6.33 9.28 -10.32
N GLU A 92 -5.84 10.31 -9.62
CA GLU A 92 -5.28 11.49 -10.27
C GLU A 92 -3.86 11.21 -10.81
N ALA A 93 -3.00 10.59 -10.00
CA ALA A 93 -1.61 10.35 -10.36
C ALA A 93 -1.48 9.39 -11.56
N VAL A 94 -2.37 8.41 -11.70
CA VAL A 94 -2.31 7.45 -12.82
C VAL A 94 -2.73 8.05 -14.16
N LYS A 95 -3.43 9.19 -14.20
CA LYS A 95 -3.81 9.85 -15.46
C LYS A 95 -2.59 10.27 -16.28
N GLN A 96 -1.46 10.47 -15.62
CA GLN A 96 -0.19 10.82 -16.25
C GLN A 96 0.66 9.60 -16.63
N LEU A 97 0.22 8.38 -16.29
CA LEU A 97 0.96 7.15 -16.57
C LEU A 97 0.55 6.56 -17.92
N ALA A 98 1.55 6.09 -18.68
CA ALA A 98 1.33 5.53 -20.02
C ALA A 98 0.91 4.05 -20.01
N PHE A 99 0.78 3.41 -18.84
CA PHE A 99 0.45 1.98 -18.71
C PHE A 99 -0.97 1.76 -18.20
N ASN A 100 -1.48 0.54 -18.35
CA ASN A 100 -2.77 0.15 -17.79
C ASN A 100 -2.69 0.10 -16.25
N ALA A 101 -3.09 1.18 -15.59
CA ALA A 101 -3.07 1.30 -14.14
C ALA A 101 -4.28 0.67 -13.44
N LYS A 102 -5.24 0.09 -14.18
CA LYS A 102 -6.45 -0.49 -13.60
C LYS A 102 -6.17 -1.54 -12.51
N PRO A 103 -5.28 -2.54 -12.72
CA PRO A 103 -5.00 -3.52 -11.68
C PRO A 103 -4.44 -2.87 -10.40
N LEU A 104 -3.54 -1.89 -10.55
CA LEU A 104 -2.99 -1.14 -9.42
C LEU A 104 -4.10 -0.40 -8.64
N LEU A 105 -5.00 0.28 -9.35
CA LEU A 105 -6.12 1.00 -8.73
C LEU A 105 -7.11 0.08 -8.01
N ASP A 106 -7.41 -1.08 -8.58
CA ASP A 106 -8.33 -2.05 -7.99
C ASP A 106 -7.78 -2.59 -6.64
N VAL A 107 -6.46 -2.84 -6.57
CA VAL A 107 -5.79 -3.23 -5.31
C VAL A 107 -5.80 -2.08 -4.31
N ILE A 108 -5.49 -0.86 -4.72
CA ILE A 108 -5.51 0.33 -3.85
C ILE A 108 -6.91 0.53 -3.23
N LYS A 109 -7.96 0.38 -4.03
CA LYS A 109 -9.35 0.46 -3.55
C LYS A 109 -9.67 -0.62 -2.52
N THR A 110 -9.25 -1.85 -2.78
CA THR A 110 -9.44 -2.97 -1.85
C THR A 110 -8.73 -2.73 -0.51
N ILE A 111 -7.55 -2.13 -0.55
CA ILE A 111 -6.83 -1.69 0.66
C ILE A 111 -7.63 -0.63 1.40
N ASP A 112 -8.02 0.47 0.73
CA ASP A 112 -8.80 1.55 1.36
C ASP A 112 -10.10 1.03 2.00
N GLU A 113 -10.79 0.09 1.35
CA GLU A 113 -12.02 -0.55 1.86
C GLU A 113 -11.78 -1.43 3.09
N SER A 114 -10.60 -2.03 3.21
CA SER A 114 -10.23 -2.79 4.40
C SER A 114 -10.09 -1.88 5.62
N PHE A 115 -9.78 -0.59 5.44
CA PHE A 115 -9.60 0.42 6.50
C PHE A 115 -10.85 1.27 6.79
N LYS A 116 -12.06 0.76 6.49
CA LYS A 116 -13.34 1.45 6.74
C LYS A 116 -14.13 0.87 7.92
#